data_AF-A0A953WFE2-F1
#
_entry.id   AF-A0A953WFE2-F1
#
_cell.length_a   1.000
_cell.length_b   1.000
_cell.length_c   1.000
_cell.angle_alpha   90.00
_cell.angle_beta   90.00
_cell.angle_gamma   90.00
#
_symmetry.space_group_name_H-M   'P 1'
#
loop_
_entity.id
_entity.type
_entity.pdbx_description
1 polymer ?
#
loop_
_entity_poly.entity_id
_entity_poly.type
_entity_poly.pdbx_seq_one_letter_code
_entity_poly.pdbx_strand_id
1 'polypeptide(L)' 'MSSAAATQKDRLLAYLTQHELARAFELRKMGISATTISRAVEAGDILRIGRGLYQAADAE' A
#
# COMPACT_ATOMS: atom_id res chain seq x y z
N MET A 1 12.61 4.26 -23.50
CA MET A 1 12.69 3.90 -22.06
C MET A 1 11.50 3.01 -21.77
N SER A 2 11.71 1.73 -21.46
CA SER A 2 10.61 0.77 -21.28
C SER A 2 9.89 1.12 -19.98
N SER A 3 8.68 1.68 -20.07
CA SER A 3 7.82 1.89 -18.92
C SER A 3 7.30 0.52 -18.47
N ALA A 4 8.07 -0.14 -17.60
CA ALA A 4 7.54 -1.28 -16.88
C ALA A 4 6.34 -0.77 -16.08
N ALA A 5 5.14 -1.26 -16.38
CA ALA A 5 3.93 -0.87 -15.68
C ALA A 5 4.12 -1.11 -14.17
N ALA A 6 3.98 -0.06 -13.37
CA ALA A 6 4.15 -0.14 -11.92
C ALA A 6 3.27 -1.25 -11.33
N THR A 7 3.86 -2.10 -10.50
CA THR A 7 3.15 -3.22 -9.87
C THR A 7 2.08 -2.69 -8.91
N GLN A 8 1.19 -3.56 -8.44
CA GLN A 8 0.25 -3.16 -7.38
C GLN A 8 0.99 -2.78 -6.08
N LYS A 9 2.14 -3.39 -5.80
CA LYS A 9 2.98 -3.04 -4.64
C LYS A 9 3.57 -1.64 -4.81
N ASP A 10 4.11 -1.32 -5.98
CA ASP A 10 4.69 0.01 -6.24
C ASP A 10 3.63 1.11 -6.10
N ARG A 11 2.43 0.87 -6.62
CA ARG A 11 1.29 1.81 -6.46
C ARG A 11 0.84 1.95 -5.02
N LEU A 12 0.85 0.86 -4.24
CA LEU A 12 0.52 0.89 -2.82
C LEU A 12 1.51 1.75 -2.03
N LEU A 13 2.80 1.52 -2.23
CA LEU A 13 3.85 2.28 -1.52
C LEU A 13 3.86 3.74 -1.95
N ALA A 14 3.77 4.02 -3.26
CA ALA A 14 3.69 5.39 -3.77
C ALA A 14 2.47 6.15 -3.25
N TYR A 15 1.34 5.47 -3.02
CA TYR A 15 0.19 6.11 -2.38
C TYR A 15 0.49 6.44 -0.91
N LEU A 16 1.05 5.49 -0.16
CA LEU A 16 1.34 5.67 1.27
C LEU A 16 2.50 6.62 1.57
N THR A 17 3.39 6.90 0.61
CA THR A 17 4.38 7.97 0.76
C THR A 17 3.76 9.37 0.62
N GLN A 18 2.61 9.50 -0.05
CA GLN A 18 1.90 10.77 -0.22
C GLN A 18 0.77 10.96 0.80
N HIS A 19 0.40 9.91 1.53
CA HIS A 19 -0.71 9.89 2.47
C HIS A 19 -0.28 9.22 3.77
N GLU A 20 -0.37 9.95 4.88
CA GLU A 20 -0.05 9.40 6.21
C GLU A 20 -0.79 8.10 6.50
N LEU A 21 -2.05 7.98 6.04
CA LEU A 21 -2.89 6.81 6.27
C LEU A 21 -3.73 6.46 5.03
N ALA A 22 -3.98 5.17 4.84
CA ALA A 22 -4.89 4.66 3.82
C ALA A 22 -5.88 3.64 4.39
N ARG A 23 -7.12 3.68 3.91
CA ARG A 23 -8.10 2.61 4.17
C ARG A 23 -8.02 1.51 3.12
N ALA A 24 -8.24 0.28 3.55
CA ALA A 24 -8.30 -0.90 2.66
C ALA A 24 -9.32 -0.74 1.52
N PHE A 25 -10.40 0.02 1.72
CA PHE A 25 -11.37 0.30 0.66
C PHE A 25 -10.80 1.23 -0.41
N GLU A 26 -10.06 2.27 -0.03
CA GLU A 26 -9.43 3.22 -0.96
C GLU A 26 -8.38 2.51 -1.81
N LEU A 27 -7.50 1.73 -1.18
CA LEU A 27 -6.49 0.91 -1.86
C LEU A 27 -7.13 -0.04 -2.89
N ARG A 28 -8.22 -0.72 -2.50
CA ARG A 28 -8.96 -1.61 -3.41
C ARG A 28 -9.64 -0.87 -4.56
N LYS A 29 -10.16 0.34 -4.32
CA LYS A 29 -10.74 1.18 -5.38
C LYS A 29 -9.70 1.60 -6.43
N MET A 30 -8.43 1.68 -6.06
CA MET A 30 -7.30 1.93 -6.97
C MET A 30 -6.77 0.66 -7.66
N GLY A 31 -7.41 -0.49 -7.44
CA GLY A 31 -7.01 -1.76 -8.04
C GLY A 31 -5.87 -2.48 -7.31
N ILE A 32 -5.58 -2.10 -6.06
CA ILE A 32 -4.64 -2.84 -5.19
C ILE A 32 -5.42 -3.93 -4.47
N SER A 33 -5.08 -5.18 -4.74
CA SER A 33 -5.77 -6.34 -4.16
C SER A 33 -5.53 -6.46 -2.66
N ALA A 34 -6.48 -7.09 -1.96
CA ALA A 34 -6.29 -7.43 -0.54
C ALA A 34 -5.05 -8.31 -0.32
N THR A 35 -4.76 -9.23 -1.25
CA THR A 35 -3.56 -10.08 -1.20
C THR A 35 -2.27 -9.26 -1.29
N THR A 36 -2.22 -8.23 -2.14
CA THR A 36 -1.06 -7.32 -2.21
C THR A 36 -0.87 -6.57 -0.90
N ILE A 37 -1.96 -6.07 -0.32
CA ILE A 37 -1.93 -5.37 0.98
C ILE A 37 -1.41 -6.32 2.07
N SER A 38 -1.95 -7.54 2.15
CA SER A 38 -1.49 -8.56 3.12
C SER A 38 -0.01 -8.88 2.97
N ARG A 39 0.47 -9.09 1.74
CA ARG A 39 1.90 -9.37 1.48
C ARG A 39 2.80 -8.20 1.85
N ALA A 40 2.36 -6.96 1.62
CA ALA A 40 3.15 -5.77 1.99
C ALA A 40 3.22 -5.60 3.52
N VAL A 41 2.16 -5.98 4.25
CA VAL A 41 2.19 -6.05 5.72
C VAL A 41 3.14 -7.16 6.19
N GLU A 42 3.03 -8.36 5.63
CA GLU A 42 3.91 -9.50 5.97
C GLU A 42 5.38 -9.22 5.67
N ALA A 43 5.66 -8.49 4.59
CA ALA A 43 7.00 -8.05 4.22
C ALA A 43 7.53 -6.88 5.06
N GLY A 44 6.68 -6.26 5.89
CA GLY A 44 7.03 -5.10 6.70
C GLY A 44 7.19 -3.79 5.91
N ASP A 45 6.74 -3.74 4.63
CA ASP A 45 6.78 -2.51 3.85
C ASP A 45 5.76 -1.47 4.37
N ILE A 46 4.66 -1.96 4.95
CA ILE A 46 3.57 -1.15 5.50
C ILE A 46 3.11 -1.73 6.83
N LEU A 47 2.56 -0.87 7.68
CA LEU A 47 2.01 -1.23 8.98
C LEU A 47 0.49 -1.23 8.94
N ARG A 48 -0.14 -2.22 9.59
CA ARG A 48 -1.58 -2.22 9.84
C ARG A 48 -1.87 -1.67 11.23
N ILE A 49 -2.13 -0.37 11.31
CA ILE A 49 -2.34 0.31 12.60
C ILE A 49 -3.77 0.16 13.15
N GLY A 50 -4.70 -0.36 12.35
CA GLY A 50 -6.08 -0.57 12.75
C GLY A 50 -6.87 -1.44 11.77
N ARG A 51 -8.16 -1.65 12.05
CA ARG A 51 -9.03 -2.48 11.21
C ARG A 51 -9.19 -1.85 9.82
N GLY A 52 -8.37 -2.31 8.88
CA GLY A 52 -8.36 -1.84 7.51
C GLY A 52 -7.69 -0.46 7.35
N LEU A 53 -6.86 -0.05 8.31
CA LEU A 53 -6.05 1.17 8.26
C LEU A 53 -4.59 0.77 8.11
N TYR A 54 -3.91 1.42 7.17
CA TYR A 54 -2.53 1.12 6.79
C TYR A 54 -1.71 2.40 6.68
N GLN A 55 -0.42 2.29 7.00
CA GLN A 55 0.57 3.36 6.96
C GLN A 55 1.88 2.81 6.36
N ALA A 56 2.71 3.65 5.75
CA ALA A 56 4.06 3.22 5.37
C ALA A 56 4.89 2.87 6.61
N ALA A 57 5.76 1.86 6.55
CA ALA A 57 6.55 1.47 7.71
C ALA A 57 7.63 2.50 8.09
N ASP A 58 8.01 3.36 7.15
CA ASP A 58 8.96 4.46 7.28
C ASP A 58 8.28 5.82 7.49
N ALA A 59 6.97 5.85 7.74
CA ALA A 59 6.29 7.08 8.10
C ALA A 59 6.69 7.50 9.52
N GLU A 60 7.63 8.45 9.60
CA GLU A 60 8.05 9.16 10.81
C GLU A 60 6.98 10.16 11.29
#